data_AF-A0A662IDE5-F1
#
_entry.id   AF-A0A662IDE5-F1
#
_cell.length_a   1.000
_cell.length_b   1.000
_cell.length_c   1.000
_cell.angle_alpha   90.00
_cell.angle_beta   90.00
_cell.angle_gamma   90.00
#
_symmetry.space_group_name_H-M   'P 1'
#
loop_
_entity.id
_entity.type
_entity.pdbx_description
1 polymer ?
#
loop_
_entity_poly.entity_id
_entity_poly.type
_entity_poly.pdbx_seq_one_letter_code
_entity_poly.pdbx_strand_id
1 'polypeptide(L)'
;MVNVRYVPPRIFIEELARYLKENFEEVRPPEWALYAKTGSHKERVPDDPDWWYKRCASLLRKLYLYGPVGVERLRTAYGGRKDLGMRREHFRKAGGSAIRKALQQLEAAGLVTKVEGRGRVLTPKGRSLLDKLAYRIFKQLAVERPELKKYIS
;
A
#
# COMPACT_ATOMS: atom_id res chain seq x y z
N MET A 1 7.56 -21.90 -0.64
CA MET A 1 7.67 -20.75 0.29
C MET A 1 6.53 -19.77 0.05
N VAL A 2 5.70 -19.56 1.07
CA VAL A 2 4.55 -18.66 1.01
C VAL A 2 5.01 -17.20 0.92
N ASN A 3 4.51 -16.50 -0.08
CA ASN A 3 4.83 -15.11 -0.38
C ASN A 3 3.56 -14.25 -0.40
N VAL A 4 3.71 -12.92 -0.47
CA VAL A 4 2.60 -11.94 -0.55
C VAL A 4 1.60 -12.22 -1.67
N ARG A 5 2.01 -12.96 -2.72
CA ARG A 5 1.15 -13.35 -3.86
C ARG A 5 0.10 -14.41 -3.49
N TYR A 6 0.34 -15.21 -2.46
CA TYR A 6 -0.52 -16.32 -2.06
C TYR A 6 -1.61 -15.92 -1.06
N VAL A 7 -1.63 -14.65 -0.64
CA VAL A 7 -2.58 -14.13 0.35
C VAL A 7 -3.55 -13.15 -0.32
N PRO A 8 -4.86 -13.20 -0.01
CA PRO A 8 -5.83 -12.22 -0.46
C PRO A 8 -5.38 -10.77 -0.15
N PRO A 9 -5.40 -9.85 -1.14
CA PRO A 9 -4.86 -8.50 -0.96
C PRO A 9 -5.54 -7.71 0.16
N ARG A 10 -6.86 -7.87 0.33
CA ARG A 10 -7.64 -7.12 1.33
C ARG A 10 -7.15 -7.42 2.74
N ILE A 11 -7.13 -8.70 3.11
CA ILE A 11 -6.71 -9.19 4.43
C ILE A 11 -5.26 -8.79 4.70
N PHE A 12 -4.39 -8.97 3.69
CA PHE A 12 -2.98 -8.58 3.81
C PHE A 12 -2.79 -7.08 4.07
N ILE A 13 -3.53 -6.22 3.38
CA ILE A 13 -3.42 -4.76 3.55
C ILE A 13 -3.94 -4.33 4.92
N GLU A 14 -5.02 -4.92 5.41
CA GLU A 14 -5.60 -4.61 6.73
C GLU A 14 -4.63 -4.97 7.86
N GLU A 15 -4.10 -6.19 7.84
CA GLU A 15 -3.14 -6.65 8.86
C GLU A 15 -1.81 -5.88 8.78
N LEU A 16 -1.31 -5.60 7.57
CA LEU A 16 -0.10 -4.78 7.41
C LEU A 16 -0.33 -3.34 7.86
N ALA A 17 -1.51 -2.76 7.64
CA ALA A 17 -1.84 -1.42 8.12
C ALA A 17 -1.85 -1.37 9.66
N ARG A 18 -2.41 -2.37 10.32
CA ARG A 18 -2.37 -2.50 11.79
C ARG A 18 -0.92 -2.61 12.28
N TYR A 19 -0.13 -3.48 11.65
CA TYR A 19 1.29 -3.64 11.99
C TYR A 19 2.08 -2.33 11.83
N LEU A 20 1.84 -1.58 10.75
CA LEU A 20 2.50 -0.29 10.53
C LEU A 20 2.13 0.75 11.60
N LYS A 21 0.87 0.76 12.03
CA LYS A 21 0.37 1.68 13.06
C LYS A 21 0.98 1.40 14.43
N GLU A 22 1.22 0.13 14.76
CA GLU A 22 1.76 -0.28 16.07
C GLU A 22 3.29 -0.21 16.15
N ASN A 23 3.99 -0.52 15.06
CA ASN A 23 5.45 -0.78 15.09
C ASN A 23 6.31 0.34 14.50
N PHE A 24 5.73 1.31 13.79
CA PHE A 24 6.49 2.38 13.13
C PHE A 24 5.94 3.76 13.48
N GLU A 25 6.66 4.46 14.35
CA GLU A 25 6.32 5.83 14.71
C GLU A 25 6.58 6.83 13.57
N GLU A 26 7.40 6.46 12.58
CA GLU A 26 7.74 7.31 11.44
C GLU A 26 6.58 7.39 10.43
N VAL A 27 5.68 6.39 10.43
CA VAL A 27 4.55 6.30 9.50
C VAL A 27 3.33 7.00 10.07
N ARG A 28 3.46 8.28 10.46
CA ARG A 28 2.34 9.07 10.97
C ARG A 28 1.59 9.78 9.85
N PRO A 29 0.25 9.88 9.91
CA PRO A 29 -0.49 10.72 8.97
C PRO A 29 -0.02 12.18 9.08
N PRO A 30 0.26 12.87 7.97
CA PRO A 30 0.53 14.30 8.02
C PRO A 30 -0.75 15.07 8.39
N GLU A 31 -0.61 16.27 8.95
CA GLU A 31 -1.75 17.08 9.46
C GLU A 31 -2.89 17.24 8.44
N TRP A 32 -2.54 17.48 7.18
CA TRP A 32 -3.52 17.68 6.11
C TRP A 32 -4.28 16.39 5.72
N ALA A 33 -3.82 15.19 6.12
CA ALA A 33 -4.41 13.92 5.71
C ALA A 33 -5.85 13.73 6.18
N LEU A 34 -6.25 14.42 7.26
CA LEU A 34 -7.61 14.39 7.78
C LEU A 34 -8.59 15.27 6.99
N TYR A 35 -8.07 16.25 6.25
CA TYR A 35 -8.89 17.26 5.58
C TYR A 35 -8.82 17.17 4.06
N ALA A 36 -7.77 16.57 3.51
CA ALA A 36 -7.56 16.52 2.07
C ALA A 36 -8.11 15.25 1.42
N LYS A 37 -8.74 15.41 0.27
CA LYS A 37 -9.00 14.31 -0.64
C LYS A 37 -7.72 13.76 -1.26
N THR A 38 -7.71 12.46 -1.55
CA THR A 38 -6.52 11.74 -2.05
C THR A 38 -6.16 12.04 -3.50
N GLY A 39 -7.06 12.64 -4.27
CA GLY A 39 -6.82 12.99 -5.66
C GLY A 39 -7.95 13.77 -6.29
N SER A 40 -7.72 14.26 -7.52
CA SER A 40 -8.68 15.08 -8.27
C SER A 40 -9.95 14.31 -8.69
N HIS A 41 -9.86 12.98 -8.78
CA HIS A 41 -10.96 12.07 -9.11
C HIS A 41 -11.85 11.73 -7.91
N LYS A 42 -11.49 12.16 -6.69
CA LYS A 42 -12.32 12.02 -5.51
C LYS A 42 -13.09 13.31 -5.24
N GLU A 43 -14.29 13.16 -4.71
CA GLU A 43 -15.15 14.27 -4.29
C GLU A 43 -15.01 14.51 -2.79
N ARG A 44 -15.09 13.44 -2.00
CA ARG A 44 -14.99 13.46 -0.54
C ARG A 44 -13.61 13.01 -0.04
N VAL A 45 -13.33 13.39 1.19
CA VAL A 45 -12.19 12.89 1.99
C VAL A 45 -12.45 11.42 2.33
N PRO A 46 -11.41 10.58 2.53
CA PRO A 46 -11.62 9.21 2.99
C PRO A 46 -12.37 9.15 4.34
N ASP A 47 -13.39 8.30 4.43
CA ASP A 47 -14.19 8.14 5.66
C ASP A 47 -13.42 7.41 6.77
N ASP A 48 -12.47 6.56 6.38
CA ASP A 48 -11.65 5.78 7.31
C ASP A 48 -10.51 6.64 7.89
N PRO A 49 -10.44 6.85 9.21
CA PRO A 49 -9.36 7.63 9.83
C PRO A 49 -7.98 7.00 9.64
N ASP A 50 -7.90 5.67 9.50
CA ASP A 50 -6.65 4.93 9.32
C ASP A 50 -6.27 4.74 7.83
N TRP A 51 -6.89 5.52 6.92
CA TRP A 51 -6.65 5.40 5.49
C TRP A 51 -5.17 5.59 5.11
N TRP A 52 -4.42 6.38 5.88
CA TRP A 52 -2.99 6.62 5.64
C TRP A 52 -2.16 5.33 5.78
N TYR A 53 -2.41 4.56 6.83
CA TYR A 53 -1.74 3.28 7.06
C TYR A 53 -2.11 2.26 5.98
N LYS A 54 -3.39 2.21 5.60
CA LYS A 54 -3.85 1.37 4.48
C LYS A 54 -3.19 1.78 3.15
N ARG A 55 -2.97 3.09 2.93
CA ARG A 55 -2.24 3.58 1.76
C ARG A 55 -0.78 3.12 1.78
N CYS A 56 -0.11 3.24 2.91
CA CYS A 56 1.27 2.79 3.09
C CYS A 56 1.41 1.27 2.87
N ALA A 57 0.52 0.48 3.46
CA ALA A 57 0.46 -0.97 3.26
C ALA A 57 0.23 -1.34 1.78
N SER A 58 -0.70 -0.66 1.10
CA SER A 58 -0.94 -0.84 -0.32
C SER A 58 0.30 -0.52 -1.18
N LEU A 59 1.03 0.55 -0.84
CA LEU A 59 2.26 0.95 -1.52
C LEU A 59 3.35 -0.10 -1.37
N LEU A 60 3.60 -0.60 -0.15
CA LEU A 60 4.57 -1.67 0.11
C LEU A 60 4.24 -2.93 -0.71
N ARG A 61 2.97 -3.33 -0.74
CA ARG A 61 2.52 -4.47 -1.55
C ARG A 61 2.77 -4.25 -3.05
N LYS A 62 2.50 -3.05 -3.58
CA LYS A 62 2.77 -2.75 -5.00
C LYS A 62 4.27 -2.79 -5.31
N LEU A 63 5.11 -2.23 -4.44
CA LEU A 63 6.57 -2.28 -4.62
C LEU A 63 7.10 -3.72 -4.61
N TYR A 64 6.55 -4.58 -3.76
CA TYR A 64 6.90 -6.01 -3.75
C TYR A 64 6.56 -6.69 -5.09
N LEU A 65 5.39 -6.39 -5.67
CA LEU A 65 4.91 -7.06 -6.87
C LEU A 65 5.55 -6.56 -8.17
N TYR A 66 5.71 -5.25 -8.31
CA TYR A 66 6.10 -4.60 -9.57
C TYR A 66 7.56 -4.14 -9.58
N GLY A 67 8.29 -4.29 -8.46
CA GLY A 67 9.70 -3.92 -8.37
C GLY A 67 9.92 -2.40 -8.27
N PRO A 68 10.90 -1.82 -8.99
CA PRO A 68 11.15 -0.38 -8.95
C PRO A 68 9.99 0.40 -9.55
N VAL A 69 9.30 1.18 -8.71
CA VAL A 69 8.18 2.03 -9.17
C VAL A 69 8.39 3.48 -8.74
N GLY A 70 8.21 4.40 -9.69
CA GLY A 70 8.19 5.84 -9.45
C GLY A 70 6.82 6.37 -9.06
N VAL A 71 6.79 7.61 -8.53
CA VAL A 71 5.55 8.28 -8.11
C VAL A 71 4.56 8.41 -9.27
N GLU A 72 5.03 8.66 -10.49
CA GLU A 72 4.15 8.86 -11.65
C GLU A 72 3.35 7.61 -12.02
N ARG A 73 3.98 6.43 -12.02
CA ARG A 73 3.30 5.16 -12.25
C ARG A 73 2.29 4.87 -11.13
N LEU A 74 2.63 5.18 -9.88
CA LEU A 74 1.73 5.02 -8.75
C LEU A 74 0.53 5.97 -8.83
N ARG A 75 0.71 7.21 -9.32
CA ARG A 75 -0.40 8.15 -9.54
C ARG A 75 -1.39 7.64 -10.58
N THR A 76 -0.92 6.95 -11.62
CA THR A 76 -1.79 6.25 -12.56
C THR A 76 -2.47 5.05 -11.88
N ALA A 77 -1.73 4.24 -11.12
CA ALA A 77 -2.28 3.05 -10.46
C ALA A 77 -3.35 3.35 -9.39
N TYR A 78 -3.28 4.51 -8.74
CA TYR A 78 -4.28 4.99 -7.78
C TYR A 78 -5.22 6.05 -8.37
N GLY A 79 -5.12 6.32 -9.67
CA GLY A 79 -6.05 7.19 -10.38
C GLY A 79 -7.42 6.53 -10.52
N GLY A 80 -8.38 7.32 -10.99
CA GLY A 80 -9.74 6.83 -11.17
C GLY A 80 -10.49 7.64 -12.21
N ARG A 81 -11.69 7.15 -12.55
CA ARG A 81 -12.66 7.89 -13.33
C ARG A 81 -13.12 9.10 -12.51
N LYS A 82 -13.12 10.28 -13.13
CA LYS A 82 -13.60 11.52 -12.50
C LYS A 82 -14.91 11.92 -13.15
N ASP A 83 -15.92 12.16 -12.33
CA ASP A 83 -17.14 12.82 -12.76
C ASP A 83 -16.87 14.31 -13.05
N LEU A 84 -17.33 14.75 -14.21
CA LEU A 84 -17.22 16.12 -14.72
C LEU A 84 -18.61 16.78 -14.86
N GLY A 85 -19.65 16.20 -14.25
CA GLY A 85 -21.02 16.67 -14.31
C GLY A 85 -21.63 16.45 -15.70
N MET A 86 -21.91 17.53 -16.42
CA MET A 86 -22.51 17.44 -17.76
C MET A 86 -21.55 16.88 -18.83
N ARG A 87 -20.23 16.92 -18.58
CA ARG A 87 -19.22 16.43 -19.54
C ARG A 87 -18.95 14.94 -19.34
N ARG A 88 -18.60 14.25 -20.43
CA ARG A 88 -18.21 12.83 -20.39
C ARG A 88 -17.09 12.60 -19.38
N GLU A 89 -17.23 11.51 -18.63
CA GLU A 89 -16.26 11.14 -17.62
C GLU A 89 -14.93 10.70 -18.23
N HIS A 90 -13.82 11.13 -17.62
CA HIS A 90 -12.47 10.78 -18.06
C HIS A 90 -11.62 10.28 -16.90
N PHE A 91 -10.61 9.48 -17.21
CA PHE A 91 -9.61 9.07 -16.24
C PHE A 91 -8.76 10.28 -15.78
N ARG A 92 -8.49 10.35 -14.47
CA ARG A 92 -7.60 11.33 -13.87
C ARG A 92 -6.65 10.64 -12.89
N LYS A 93 -5.37 11.01 -12.97
CA LYS A 93 -4.32 10.54 -12.07
C LYS A 93 -4.58 10.98 -10.62
N ALA A 94 -4.08 10.20 -9.67
CA ALA A 94 -4.13 10.55 -8.25
C ALA A 94 -3.26 11.76 -7.90
N GLY A 95 -3.51 12.32 -6.71
CA GLY A 95 -2.65 13.32 -6.12
C GLY A 95 -1.26 12.74 -5.84
N GLY A 96 -0.21 13.53 -6.08
CA GLY A 96 1.17 13.09 -5.85
C GLY A 96 1.63 13.21 -4.40
N SER A 97 1.03 14.11 -3.61
CA SER A 97 1.43 14.43 -2.23
C SER A 97 1.32 13.22 -1.30
N ALA A 98 0.16 12.57 -1.27
CA ALA A 98 -0.08 11.39 -0.43
C ALA A 98 0.90 10.26 -0.74
N ILE A 99 1.11 9.96 -2.02
CA ILE A 99 2.03 8.90 -2.45
C ILE A 99 3.48 9.25 -2.10
N ARG A 100 3.90 10.48 -2.39
CA ARG A 100 5.28 10.92 -2.17
C ARG A 100 5.63 10.95 -0.69
N LYS A 101 4.76 11.52 0.15
CA LYS A 101 4.98 11.64 1.60
C LYS A 101 4.95 10.27 2.29
N ALA A 102 4.02 9.40 1.93
CA ALA A 102 4.01 8.02 2.42
C ALA A 102 5.30 7.27 2.06
N LEU A 103 5.79 7.41 0.82
CA LEU A 103 7.05 6.79 0.42
C LEU A 103 8.27 7.35 1.16
N GLN A 104 8.28 8.66 1.47
CA GLN A 104 9.35 9.28 2.27
C GLN A 104 9.36 8.75 3.71
N GLN A 105 8.19 8.57 4.33
CA GLN A 105 8.07 7.98 5.66
C GLN A 105 8.49 6.51 5.69
N LEU A 106 8.09 5.73 4.70
CA LEU A 106 8.49 4.33 4.56
C LEU A 106 10.01 4.18 4.28
N GLU A 107 10.62 5.18 3.65
CA GLU A 107 12.06 5.27 3.45
C GLU A 107 12.77 5.60 4.77
N ALA A 108 12.24 6.53 5.56
CA ALA A 108 12.74 6.81 6.92
C ALA A 108 12.64 5.59 7.86
N ALA A 109 11.57 4.79 7.74
CA ALA A 109 11.40 3.52 8.46
C ALA A 109 12.33 2.39 7.98
N GLY A 110 13.11 2.61 6.91
CA GLY A 110 14.05 1.62 6.35
C GLY A 110 13.39 0.45 5.61
N LEU A 111 12.09 0.55 5.27
CA LEU A 111 11.36 -0.49 4.54
C LEU A 111 11.50 -0.35 3.02
N VAL A 112 11.77 0.86 2.54
CA VAL A 112 11.90 1.22 1.13
C VAL A 112 13.21 1.96 0.92
N THR A 113 13.85 1.72 -0.22
CA THR A 113 15.05 2.44 -0.65
C THR A 113 14.83 3.08 -2.01
N LYS A 114 15.48 4.22 -2.23
CA LYS A 114 15.50 4.91 -3.51
C LYS A 114 16.55 4.29 -4.42
N VAL A 115 16.14 3.97 -5.64
CA VAL A 115 17.04 3.58 -6.73
C VAL A 115 17.10 4.73 -7.72
N GLU A 116 18.29 5.27 -7.92
CA GLU A 116 18.50 6.40 -8.81
C GLU A 116 18.01 6.10 -10.23
N GLY A 117 17.28 7.06 -10.82
CA GLY A 117 16.67 6.92 -12.14
C GLY A 117 15.51 5.92 -12.28
N ARG A 118 15.33 4.97 -11.34
CA ARG A 118 14.35 3.87 -11.46
C ARG A 118 13.18 3.94 -10.48
N GLY A 119 13.27 4.79 -9.45
CA GLY A 119 12.19 5.04 -8.50
C GLY A 119 12.51 4.49 -7.12
N ARG A 120 11.61 3.71 -6.54
CA ARG A 120 11.80 3.11 -5.20
C ARG A 120 11.61 1.61 -5.25
N VAL A 121 12.40 0.90 -4.45
CA VAL A 121 12.41 -0.56 -4.32
C VAL A 121 12.31 -0.94 -2.84
N LEU A 122 11.78 -2.11 -2.57
CA LEU A 122 11.70 -2.65 -1.22
C LEU A 122 13.09 -3.06 -0.69
N THR A 123 13.40 -2.76 0.57
CA THR A 123 14.64 -3.24 1.19
C THR A 123 14.56 -4.73 1.54
N PRO A 124 15.69 -5.43 1.77
CA PRO A 124 15.68 -6.80 2.29
C PRO A 124 14.89 -6.93 3.60
N LYS A 125 15.01 -5.92 4.48
CA LYS A 125 14.22 -5.82 5.73
C LYS A 125 12.72 -5.73 5.42
N GLY A 126 12.32 -4.84 4.53
CA GLY A 126 10.93 -4.72 4.09
C GLY A 126 10.40 -6.01 3.48
N ARG A 127 11.23 -6.73 2.71
CA ARG A 127 10.79 -7.94 2.01
C ARG A 127 10.56 -9.08 2.98
N SER A 128 11.50 -9.30 3.89
CA SER A 128 11.36 -10.28 4.96
C SER A 128 10.15 -9.99 5.85
N LEU A 129 9.88 -8.71 6.15
CA LEU A 129 8.70 -8.31 6.91
C LEU A 129 7.40 -8.73 6.21
N LEU A 130 7.25 -8.39 4.94
CA LEU A 130 6.06 -8.72 4.16
C LEU A 130 5.86 -10.24 4.02
N ASP A 131 6.95 -10.99 3.81
CA ASP A 131 6.89 -12.45 3.67
C ASP A 131 6.54 -13.12 5.01
N LYS A 132 7.09 -12.65 6.15
CA LYS A 132 6.71 -13.11 7.49
C LYS A 132 5.23 -12.86 7.80
N LEU A 133 4.73 -11.68 7.44
CA LEU A 133 3.33 -11.32 7.63
C LEU A 133 2.42 -12.15 6.73
N ALA A 134 2.82 -12.35 5.47
CA ALA A 134 2.10 -13.22 4.53
C ALA A 134 2.01 -14.66 5.04
N TYR A 135 3.11 -15.20 5.57
CA TYR A 135 3.13 -16.54 6.15
C TYR A 135 2.18 -16.67 7.35
N ARG A 136 2.18 -15.67 8.26
CA ARG A 136 1.28 -15.64 9.42
C ARG A 136 -0.20 -15.67 8.99
N ILE A 137 -0.57 -14.81 8.04
CA ILE A 137 -1.95 -14.75 7.53
C ILE A 137 -2.31 -16.04 6.79
N PHE A 138 -1.40 -16.58 5.99
CA PHE A 138 -1.64 -17.83 5.28
C PHE A 138 -1.87 -19.01 6.23
N LYS A 139 -1.14 -19.05 7.35
CA LYS A 139 -1.36 -20.06 8.40
C LYS A 139 -2.76 -19.94 9.02
N GLN A 140 -3.24 -18.72 9.29
CA GLN A 140 -4.60 -18.48 9.78
C GLN A 140 -5.65 -18.93 8.74
N LEU A 141 -5.45 -18.55 7.47
CA LEU A 141 -6.34 -18.97 6.38
C LEU A 141 -6.37 -20.49 6.18
N ALA A 142 -5.25 -21.19 6.41
CA ALA A 142 -5.19 -22.64 6.32
C ALA A 142 -5.88 -23.37 7.47
N VAL A 143 -6.14 -22.69 8.59
CA VAL A 143 -7.00 -23.20 9.67
C VAL A 143 -8.47 -23.11 9.23
N GLU A 144 -8.88 -21.98 8.67
CA GLU A 144 -10.25 -21.78 8.17
C GLU A 144 -10.56 -22.63 6.93
N ARG A 145 -9.56 -22.81 6.05
CA ARG A 145 -9.67 -23.55 4.79
C ARG A 145 -8.62 -24.66 4.73
N PRO A 146 -8.97 -25.89 5.13
CA PRO A 146 -8.05 -27.02 5.17
C PRO A 146 -7.35 -27.33 3.84
N GLU A 147 -7.97 -26.98 2.72
CA GLU A 147 -7.43 -27.14 1.36
C GLU A 147 -6.07 -26.43 1.15
N LEU A 148 -5.87 -25.31 1.86
CA LEU A 148 -4.67 -24.48 1.71
C LEU A 148 -3.43 -25.08 2.40
N LYS A 149 -3.60 -26.09 3.27
CA LYS A 149 -2.49 -26.76 3.96
C LYS A 149 -1.48 -27.38 2.98
N LYS A 150 -1.93 -27.75 1.78
CA LYS A 150 -1.08 -28.30 0.71
C LYS A 150 0.05 -27.35 0.28
N TYR A 151 -0.13 -26.04 0.48
CA TYR A 151 0.82 -25.01 0.07
C TYR A 151 1.74 -24.51 1.22
N ILE A 152 1.65 -25.12 2.41
CA ILE A 152 2.49 -24.78 3.57
C ILE A 152 3.84 -25.52 3.54
N SER A 153 3.94 -26.61 2.78
CA SER A 153 5.17 -27.39 2.61
C SER A 153 6.22 -26.66 1.76
#